data_AF-A0A952THS5-F1
#
_entry.id   AF-A0A952THS5-F1
#
_cell.length_a   1.000
_cell.length_b   1.000
_cell.length_c   1.000
_cell.angle_alpha   90.00
_cell.angle_beta   90.00
_cell.angle_gamma   90.00
#
_symmetry.space_group_name_H-M   'P 1'
#
loop_
_entity.id
_entity.type
_entity.pdbx_description
1 polymer ?
#
loop_
_entity_poly.entity_id
_entity_poly.type
_entity_poly.pdbx_seq_one_letter_code
_entity_poly.pdbx_strand_id
1 'polypeptide(L)'
;MMAVFCTVLIMYIVNEVTYETNVEYLIHAQSVNRLKAYYAARSGVELSLLRIKVYKKAQKQFGSQLGAQAGMLNLIWSFPLGWPPVLPTEASGVEKENVADKVKEAQMDATFNATIFDEGSKIDINDLASPSKEIAEITKKQLLKIFEQKIELEPEWQRAHPDFRAEELINNIIDWVDADKQSLNNGDERQFYKNVPDEASTFPPNRAFRTLPELRMVAGMKDEYYDLLEPRVTVFGAKAINPNSASKDVLKSLDSSITDEIVAEVIKRRDDMQAGGFFSNANEFWEFVNSKGGRVAADVQKDTPLIFDAVTNFSIRSVGEYHGAIREINAVVFDISSAAAVVGKKVKAAAAASNPGGSATPTPTPQPGVGAGPSTGTANSNQTPSKGPPRIVYWYEK
;
A
#
# COMPACT_ATOMS: atom_id res chain seq x y z
N MET A 1 10.23 73.37 10.68
CA MET A 1 11.03 72.15 10.45
C MET A 1 10.64 71.00 11.38
N MET A 2 10.60 71.17 12.70
CA MET A 2 10.21 70.06 13.62
C MET A 2 8.84 69.45 13.32
N ALA A 3 7.81 70.25 13.05
CA ALA A 3 6.47 69.73 12.74
C ALA A 3 6.45 68.82 11.50
N VAL A 4 7.15 69.22 10.42
CA VAL A 4 7.24 68.44 9.18
C VAL A 4 8.02 67.14 9.40
N PHE A 5 9.11 67.18 10.17
CA PHE A 5 9.87 65.98 10.53
C PHE A 5 9.02 64.99 11.35
N CYS A 6 8.28 65.48 12.35
CA CYS A 6 7.37 64.64 13.13
C CYS A 6 6.27 64.02 12.26
N THR A 7 5.68 64.76 11.32
CA THR A 7 4.66 64.22 10.40
C THR A 7 5.21 63.14 9.49
N VAL A 8 6.40 63.34 8.91
CA VAL A 8 7.06 62.33 8.05
C VAL A 8 7.39 61.07 8.85
N LEU A 9 7.90 61.22 10.08
CA LEU A 9 8.22 60.10 10.96
C LEU A 9 6.96 59.33 11.39
N ILE A 10 5.86 60.02 11.71
CA ILE A 10 4.58 59.36 12.00
C ILE A 10 4.07 58.62 10.76
N MET A 11 4.12 59.21 9.57
CA MET A 11 3.68 58.56 8.34
C MET A 11 4.51 57.31 8.02
N TYR A 12 5.84 57.38 8.24
CA TYR A 12 6.72 56.22 8.10
C TYR A 12 6.35 55.10 9.08
N ILE A 13 6.18 55.42 10.36
CA ILE A 13 5.77 54.42 11.38
C ILE A 13 4.40 53.82 11.03
N VAL A 14 3.43 54.64 10.61
CA VAL A 14 2.10 54.15 10.21
C VAL A 14 2.21 53.19 9.02
N ASN A 15 3.03 53.51 8.03
CA ASN A 15 3.25 52.63 6.88
C ASN A 15 3.92 51.32 7.27
N GLU A 16 4.98 51.34 8.08
CA GLU A 16 5.67 50.13 8.56
C GLU A 16 4.74 49.27 9.42
N VAL A 17 4.06 49.86 10.40
CA VAL A 17 3.11 49.13 11.27
C VAL A 17 1.95 48.54 10.45
N THR A 18 1.43 49.28 9.46
CA THR A 18 0.36 48.77 8.59
C THR A 18 0.87 47.63 7.71
N TYR A 19 2.07 47.76 7.17
CA TYR A 19 2.70 46.72 6.36
C TYR A 19 2.94 45.45 7.18
N GLU A 20 3.62 45.57 8.33
CA GLU A 20 3.86 44.46 9.27
C GLU A 20 2.56 43.79 9.71
N THR A 21 1.54 44.58 10.11
CA THR A 21 0.24 44.05 10.52
C THR A 21 -0.44 43.26 9.41
N ASN A 22 -0.39 43.75 8.16
CA ASN A 22 -0.97 43.04 7.01
C ASN A 22 -0.21 41.75 6.70
N VAL A 23 1.12 41.78 6.74
CA VAL A 23 1.95 40.60 6.51
C VAL A 23 1.70 39.54 7.60
N GLU A 24 1.71 39.94 8.87
CA GLU A 24 1.41 39.04 9.99
C GLU A 24 -0.01 38.49 9.91
N TYR A 25 -1.00 39.33 9.62
CA TYR A 25 -2.38 38.89 9.41
C TYR A 25 -2.48 37.81 8.33
N LEU A 26 -1.81 38.01 7.18
CA LEU A 26 -1.80 37.03 6.09
C LEU A 26 -1.12 35.72 6.51
N ILE A 27 0.02 35.79 7.21
CA ILE A 27 0.74 34.60 7.70
C ILE A 27 -0.13 33.82 8.69
N HIS A 28 -0.80 34.50 9.63
CA HIS A 28 -1.67 33.89 10.62
C HIS A 28 -2.94 33.31 9.98
N ALA A 29 -3.58 34.04 9.06
CA ALA A 29 -4.73 33.54 8.32
C ALA A 29 -4.38 32.28 7.52
N GLN A 30 -3.24 32.27 6.83
CA GLN A 30 -2.75 31.08 6.13
C GLN A 30 -2.44 29.92 7.09
N SER A 31 -1.90 30.21 8.28
CA SER A 31 -1.64 29.19 9.30
C SER A 31 -2.94 28.51 9.76
N VAL A 32 -3.99 29.30 10.03
CA VAL A 32 -5.32 28.79 10.37
C VAL A 32 -5.90 27.97 9.21
N ASN A 33 -5.75 28.44 7.97
CA ASN A 33 -6.23 27.71 6.79
C ASN A 33 -5.55 26.34 6.66
N ARG A 34 -4.22 26.29 6.84
CA ARG A 34 -3.45 25.04 6.84
C ARG A 34 -3.90 24.09 7.96
N LEU A 35 -4.22 24.63 9.13
CA LEU A 35 -4.69 23.83 10.27
C LEU A 35 -6.07 23.22 10.01
N LYS A 36 -6.99 24.00 9.44
CA LYS A 36 -8.32 23.50 9.03
C LYS A 36 -8.21 22.43 7.94
N ALA A 37 -7.38 22.66 6.91
CA ALA A 37 -7.10 21.66 5.88
C ALA A 37 -6.51 20.37 6.48
N TYR A 38 -5.59 20.48 7.43
CA TYR A 38 -5.04 19.34 8.15
C TYR A 38 -6.10 18.53 8.89
N TYR A 39 -6.96 19.19 9.68
CA TYR A 39 -8.01 18.49 10.41
C TYR A 39 -9.08 17.89 9.47
N ALA A 40 -9.34 18.51 8.32
CA ALA A 40 -10.20 17.91 7.30
C ALA A 40 -9.59 16.62 6.74
N ALA A 41 -8.29 16.64 6.39
CA ALA A 41 -7.57 15.44 5.97
C ALA A 41 -7.60 14.36 7.06
N ARG A 42 -7.38 14.74 8.32
CA ARG A 42 -7.42 13.82 9.46
C ARG A 42 -8.81 13.19 9.66
N SER A 43 -9.88 13.96 9.51
CA SER A 43 -11.25 13.45 9.54
C SER A 43 -11.49 12.39 8.46
N GLY A 44 -10.94 12.60 7.25
CA GLY A 44 -10.97 11.60 6.18
C GLY A 44 -10.23 10.30 6.53
N VAL A 45 -9.12 10.38 7.26
CA VAL A 45 -8.40 9.19 7.75
C VAL A 45 -9.22 8.43 8.80
N GLU A 46 -9.77 9.12 9.80
CA GLU A 46 -10.58 8.50 10.86
C GLU A 46 -11.82 7.80 10.29
N LEU A 47 -12.48 8.42 9.31
CA LEU A 47 -13.62 7.82 8.63
C LEU A 47 -13.20 6.60 7.80
N SER A 48 -12.01 6.64 7.19
CA SER A 48 -11.41 5.51 6.48
C SER A 48 -11.08 4.34 7.43
N LEU A 49 -10.59 4.62 8.64
CA LEU A 49 -10.38 3.62 9.68
C LEU A 49 -11.69 2.95 10.11
N LEU A 50 -12.77 3.72 10.23
CA LEU A 50 -14.10 3.18 10.51
C LEU A 50 -14.55 2.24 9.38
N ARG A 51 -14.37 2.63 8.11
CA ARG A 51 -14.71 1.78 6.95
C ARG A 51 -13.92 0.48 6.93
N ILE A 52 -12.60 0.53 7.17
CA ILE A 52 -11.76 -0.67 7.29
C ILE A 52 -12.27 -1.57 8.42
N LYS A 53 -12.66 -1.00 9.57
CA LYS A 53 -13.22 -1.77 10.69
C LYS A 53 -14.56 -2.41 10.34
N VAL A 54 -15.43 -1.69 9.63
CA VAL A 54 -16.71 -2.22 9.12
C VAL A 54 -16.46 -3.36 8.14
N TYR A 55 -15.53 -3.18 7.20
CA TYR A 55 -15.11 -4.23 6.26
C TYR A 55 -14.66 -5.49 6.99
N LYS A 56 -13.73 -5.37 7.94
CA LYS A 56 -13.22 -6.53 8.72
C LYS A 56 -14.33 -7.26 9.47
N LYS A 57 -15.29 -6.52 10.04
CA LYS A 57 -16.46 -7.12 10.71
C LYS A 57 -17.36 -7.83 9.71
N ALA A 58 -17.68 -7.18 8.59
CA ALA A 58 -18.52 -7.75 7.54
C ALA A 58 -17.88 -9.03 6.97
N GLN A 59 -16.57 -9.02 6.74
CA GLN A 59 -15.82 -10.17 6.25
C GLN A 59 -15.81 -11.33 7.25
N LYS A 60 -15.66 -11.04 8.55
CA LYS A 60 -15.74 -12.09 9.58
C LYS A 60 -17.14 -12.71 9.65
N GLN A 61 -18.19 -11.90 9.52
CA GLN A 61 -19.58 -12.34 9.69
C GLN A 61 -20.15 -13.01 8.44
N PHE A 62 -19.83 -12.48 7.26
CA PHE A 62 -20.45 -12.87 6.00
C PHE A 62 -19.46 -13.48 5.00
N GLY A 63 -18.14 -13.36 5.20
CA GLY A 63 -17.14 -13.80 4.22
C GLY A 63 -17.22 -15.29 3.89
N SER A 64 -17.45 -16.15 4.89
CA SER A 64 -17.62 -17.59 4.67
C SER A 64 -18.92 -17.96 3.96
N GLN A 65 -19.97 -17.14 4.12
CA GLN A 65 -21.25 -17.32 3.43
C GLN A 65 -21.19 -16.82 1.98
N LEU A 66 -20.39 -15.78 1.74
CA LEU A 66 -20.25 -15.14 0.45
C LEU A 66 -19.24 -15.82 -0.47
N GLY A 67 -18.31 -16.66 0.03
CA GLY A 67 -17.36 -17.39 -0.82
C GLY A 67 -16.63 -16.47 -1.82
N ALA A 68 -16.74 -16.76 -3.12
CA ALA A 68 -16.14 -15.95 -4.19
C ALA A 68 -16.73 -14.52 -4.28
N GLN A 69 -17.97 -14.32 -3.85
CA GLN A 69 -18.63 -13.02 -3.78
C GLN A 69 -18.15 -12.18 -2.59
N ALA A 70 -17.29 -12.69 -1.71
CA ALA A 70 -16.73 -11.92 -0.61
C ALA A 70 -15.96 -10.68 -1.08
N GLY A 71 -15.46 -10.68 -2.32
CA GLY A 71 -14.86 -9.49 -2.94
C GLY A 71 -15.83 -8.30 -3.09
N MET A 72 -17.16 -8.53 -3.13
CA MET A 72 -18.15 -7.45 -3.11
C MET A 72 -18.06 -6.59 -1.84
N LEU A 73 -17.58 -7.17 -0.73
CA LEU A 73 -17.33 -6.42 0.50
C LEU A 73 -16.22 -5.38 0.33
N ASN A 74 -15.36 -5.50 -0.69
CA ASN A 74 -14.31 -4.53 -0.95
C ASN A 74 -14.88 -3.14 -1.29
N LEU A 75 -16.10 -3.07 -1.82
CA LEU A 75 -16.80 -1.79 -2.06
C LEU A 75 -16.91 -0.93 -0.79
N ILE A 76 -16.95 -1.55 0.40
CA ILE A 76 -16.99 -0.85 1.68
C ILE A 76 -15.80 0.08 1.85
N TRP A 77 -14.61 -0.32 1.38
CA TRP A 77 -13.38 0.46 1.54
C TRP A 77 -12.88 1.07 0.22
N SER A 78 -13.07 0.42 -0.93
CA SER A 78 -12.47 0.84 -2.21
C SER A 78 -13.08 2.10 -2.81
N PHE A 79 -14.35 2.41 -2.49
CA PHE A 79 -15.01 3.60 -3.00
C PHE A 79 -14.38 4.89 -2.42
N PRO A 80 -13.94 5.88 -3.23
CA PRO A 80 -13.44 7.15 -2.71
C PRO A 80 -14.52 7.91 -1.93
N LEU A 81 -14.16 8.51 -0.80
CA LEU A 81 -15.09 9.24 0.05
C LEU A 81 -14.67 10.70 0.19
N GLY A 82 -15.51 11.59 -0.32
CA GLY A 82 -15.35 13.04 -0.20
C GLY A 82 -16.31 13.66 0.80
N TRP A 83 -15.87 14.74 1.43
CA TRP A 83 -16.74 15.71 2.11
C TRP A 83 -16.59 17.09 1.44
N PRO A 84 -17.70 17.74 1.04
CA PRO A 84 -19.06 17.20 1.02
C PRO A 84 -19.19 16.01 0.05
N PRO A 85 -20.21 15.15 0.22
CA PRO A 85 -20.41 14.00 -0.65
C PRO A 85 -20.64 14.45 -2.10
N VAL A 86 -19.90 13.84 -3.04
CA VAL A 86 -20.12 14.04 -4.48
C VAL A 86 -21.33 13.21 -4.93
N LEU A 87 -22.33 13.87 -5.49
CA LEU A 87 -23.54 13.21 -5.98
C LEU A 87 -23.40 12.86 -7.47
N PRO A 88 -23.95 11.72 -7.91
CA PRO A 88 -24.06 11.38 -9.33
C PRO A 88 -24.80 12.48 -10.11
N THR A 89 -24.51 12.56 -11.41
CA THR A 89 -25.09 13.62 -12.26
C THR A 89 -26.60 13.43 -12.39
N GLU A 90 -27.03 12.17 -12.34
CA GLU A 90 -28.39 11.64 -12.40
C GLU A 90 -29.19 11.86 -11.11
N ALA A 91 -28.56 12.32 -10.02
CA ALA A 91 -29.26 12.56 -8.76
C ALA A 91 -30.33 13.64 -8.92
N SER A 92 -31.50 13.38 -8.33
CA SER A 92 -32.68 14.24 -8.44
C SER A 92 -32.46 15.60 -7.77
N GLY A 93 -33.23 16.62 -8.19
CA GLY A 93 -33.15 17.97 -7.58
C GLY A 93 -33.41 17.96 -6.08
N VAL A 94 -34.34 17.12 -5.62
CA VAL A 94 -34.70 16.97 -4.19
C VAL A 94 -33.56 16.32 -3.38
N GLU A 95 -32.87 15.33 -3.93
CA GLU A 95 -31.71 14.71 -3.27
C GLU A 95 -30.54 15.69 -3.16
N LYS A 96 -30.29 16.48 -4.20
CA LYS A 96 -29.26 17.54 -4.19
C LYS A 96 -29.56 18.59 -3.13
N GLU A 97 -30.83 19.00 -2.99
CA GLU A 97 -31.26 19.98 -1.99
C GLU A 97 -31.15 19.43 -0.56
N ASN A 98 -31.65 18.21 -0.31
CA ASN A 98 -31.55 17.56 1.00
C ASN A 98 -30.09 17.41 1.46
N VAL A 99 -29.21 17.01 0.55
CA VAL A 99 -27.77 16.88 0.85
C VAL A 99 -27.15 18.25 1.10
N ALA A 100 -27.47 19.26 0.30
CA ALA A 100 -26.98 20.62 0.53
C ALA A 100 -27.38 21.16 1.91
N ASP A 101 -28.61 20.91 2.35
CA ASP A 101 -29.08 21.34 3.66
C ASP A 101 -28.39 20.58 4.81
N LYS A 102 -28.17 19.27 4.67
CA LYS A 102 -27.37 18.50 5.64
C LYS A 102 -25.90 18.91 5.67
N VAL A 103 -25.33 19.30 4.54
CA VAL A 103 -23.97 19.84 4.47
C VAL A 103 -23.88 21.18 5.21
N LYS A 104 -24.88 22.06 5.07
CA LYS A 104 -24.96 23.31 5.85
C LYS A 104 -25.10 23.06 7.34
N GLU A 105 -25.92 22.07 7.74
CA GLU A 105 -26.11 21.68 9.15
C GLU A 105 -24.83 21.14 9.79
N ALA A 106 -23.97 20.47 9.04
CA ALA A 106 -22.77 19.79 9.56
C ALA A 106 -21.65 20.73 10.05
N GLN A 107 -21.76 22.04 9.81
CA GLN A 107 -20.81 23.09 10.24
C GLN A 107 -19.34 22.90 9.81
N MET A 108 -19.05 21.91 8.95
CA MET A 108 -17.72 21.65 8.41
C MET A 108 -17.55 22.42 7.10
N ASP A 109 -16.70 23.44 7.14
CA ASP A 109 -16.38 24.37 6.06
C ASP A 109 -15.18 23.94 5.21
N ALA A 110 -14.37 23.01 5.71
CA ALA A 110 -13.28 22.40 4.98
C ALA A 110 -13.73 21.16 4.22
N THR A 111 -13.06 20.88 3.11
CA THR A 111 -13.34 19.72 2.26
C THR A 111 -12.26 18.66 2.46
N PHE A 112 -12.60 17.40 2.25
CA PHE A 112 -11.58 16.35 2.13
C PHE A 112 -11.97 15.32 1.08
N ASN A 113 -10.99 14.59 0.58
CA ASN A 113 -11.18 13.38 -0.21
C ASN A 113 -10.24 12.29 0.32
N ALA A 114 -10.83 11.16 0.71
CA ALA A 114 -10.11 10.01 1.25
C ALA A 114 -10.30 8.80 0.34
N THR A 115 -9.18 8.20 -0.07
CA THR A 115 -9.13 6.97 -0.86
C THR A 115 -8.36 5.90 -0.09
N ILE A 116 -8.85 4.66 -0.14
CA ILE A 116 -8.22 3.51 0.52
C ILE A 116 -7.73 2.56 -0.56
N PHE A 117 -6.49 2.11 -0.45
CA PHE A 117 -5.83 1.18 -1.35
C PHE A 117 -5.46 -0.11 -0.62
N ASP A 118 -5.42 -1.23 -1.34
CA ASP A 118 -4.83 -2.47 -0.84
C ASP A 118 -3.30 -2.38 -0.94
N GLU A 119 -2.65 -2.22 0.22
CA GLU A 119 -1.19 -2.14 0.29
C GLU A 119 -0.52 -3.51 0.12
N GLY A 120 -1.24 -4.58 0.45
CA GLY A 120 -0.76 -5.96 0.29
C GLY A 120 -0.64 -6.39 -1.18
N SER A 121 -1.26 -5.65 -2.11
CA SER A 121 -1.17 -5.93 -3.53
C SER A 121 0.17 -5.51 -4.16
N LYS A 122 0.98 -4.68 -3.49
CA LYS A 122 2.29 -4.24 -3.97
C LYS A 122 3.40 -5.23 -3.60
N ILE A 123 4.53 -5.15 -4.29
CA ILE A 123 5.72 -5.97 -4.01
C ILE A 123 6.39 -5.45 -2.73
N ASP A 124 6.59 -6.32 -1.73
CA ASP A 124 7.32 -5.93 -0.51
C ASP A 124 8.83 -5.98 -0.76
N ILE A 125 9.52 -4.84 -0.70
CA ILE A 125 10.98 -4.80 -0.91
C ILE A 125 11.74 -5.47 0.25
N ASN A 126 11.13 -5.58 1.44
CA ASN A 126 11.75 -6.29 2.55
C ASN A 126 11.78 -7.80 2.35
N ASP A 127 10.98 -8.35 1.43
CA ASP A 127 11.01 -9.78 1.11
C ASP A 127 12.27 -10.20 0.34
N LEU A 128 13.05 -9.25 -0.18
CA LEU A 128 14.39 -9.51 -0.76
C LEU A 128 15.36 -10.16 0.23
N ALA A 129 15.27 -9.84 1.53
CA ALA A 129 16.05 -10.48 2.58
C ALA A 129 15.22 -11.49 3.40
N SER A 130 14.15 -12.04 2.80
CA SER A 130 13.30 -13.03 3.47
C SER A 130 14.13 -14.26 3.87
N PRO A 131 13.88 -14.85 5.07
CA PRO A 131 14.52 -16.12 5.46
C PRO A 131 14.20 -17.28 4.50
N SER A 132 13.12 -17.16 3.72
CA SER A 132 12.82 -18.09 2.64
C SER A 132 13.56 -17.67 1.37
N LYS A 133 14.56 -18.47 0.96
CA LYS A 133 15.30 -18.26 -0.29
C LYS A 133 14.38 -18.18 -1.51
N GLU A 134 13.30 -18.98 -1.53
CA GLU A 134 12.33 -18.96 -2.62
C GLU A 134 11.65 -17.59 -2.74
N ILE A 135 11.23 -16.98 -1.62
CA ILE A 135 10.57 -15.66 -1.63
C ILE A 135 11.56 -14.56 -2.05
N ALA A 136 12.81 -14.63 -1.56
CA ALA A 136 13.85 -13.67 -1.93
C ALA A 136 14.15 -13.68 -3.44
N GLU A 137 14.36 -14.87 -4.01
CA GLU A 137 14.61 -15.04 -5.45
C GLU A 137 13.43 -14.59 -6.32
N ILE A 138 12.21 -14.93 -5.90
CA ILE A 138 10.99 -14.47 -6.57
C ILE A 138 10.91 -12.95 -6.56
N THR A 139 11.14 -12.32 -5.41
CA THR A 139 11.06 -10.86 -5.28
C THR A 139 12.13 -10.18 -6.13
N LYS A 140 13.36 -10.72 -6.14
CA LYS A 140 14.45 -10.26 -7.01
C LYS A 140 14.03 -10.33 -8.49
N LYS A 141 13.49 -11.46 -8.94
CA LYS A 141 12.99 -11.64 -10.31
C LYS A 141 11.86 -10.65 -10.66
N GLN A 142 10.92 -10.41 -9.75
CA GLN A 142 9.82 -9.47 -9.97
C GLN A 142 10.33 -8.04 -10.16
N LEU A 143 11.30 -7.60 -9.35
CA LEU A 143 11.90 -6.27 -9.49
C LEU A 143 12.71 -6.15 -10.78
N LEU A 144 13.49 -7.18 -11.15
CA LEU A 144 14.24 -7.22 -12.41
C LEU A 144 13.29 -7.04 -13.59
N LYS A 145 12.16 -7.76 -13.57
CA LYS A 145 11.15 -7.73 -14.62
C LYS A 145 10.56 -6.34 -14.85
N ILE A 146 10.37 -5.54 -13.79
CA ILE A 146 9.89 -4.15 -13.93
C ILE A 146 10.85 -3.33 -14.81
N PHE A 147 12.16 -3.45 -14.57
CA PHE A 147 13.17 -2.75 -15.34
C PHE A 147 13.32 -3.32 -16.76
N GLU A 148 13.31 -4.65 -16.91
CA GLU A 148 13.34 -5.31 -18.22
C GLU A 148 12.16 -4.86 -19.10
N GLN A 149 10.95 -4.83 -18.54
CA GLN A 149 9.77 -4.31 -19.23
C GLN A 149 9.93 -2.85 -19.64
N LYS A 150 10.49 -1.99 -18.78
CA LYS A 150 10.76 -0.59 -19.11
C LYS A 150 11.73 -0.47 -20.29
N ILE A 151 12.78 -1.29 -20.30
CA ILE A 151 13.79 -1.33 -21.37
C ILE A 151 13.19 -1.84 -22.69
N GLU A 152 12.34 -2.87 -22.63
CA GLU A 152 11.69 -3.47 -23.80
C GLU A 152 10.67 -2.51 -24.44
N LEU A 153 9.86 -1.85 -23.63
CA LEU A 153 8.80 -0.94 -24.09
C LEU A 153 9.34 0.43 -24.54
N GLU A 154 10.47 0.88 -23.98
CA GLU A 154 11.06 2.19 -24.28
C GLU A 154 12.55 2.08 -24.66
N PRO A 155 12.87 1.64 -25.90
CA PRO A 155 14.27 1.47 -26.33
C PRO A 155 15.11 2.76 -26.27
N GLU A 156 14.48 3.93 -26.37
CA GLU A 156 15.15 5.23 -26.22
C GLU A 156 15.66 5.46 -24.80
N TRP A 157 14.92 4.96 -23.79
CA TRP A 157 15.32 5.05 -22.40
C TRP A 157 16.63 4.28 -22.14
N GLN A 158 16.78 3.09 -22.72
CA GLN A 158 18.01 2.32 -22.63
C GLN A 158 19.19 3.00 -23.34
N ARG A 159 18.95 3.70 -24.45
CA ARG A 159 20.00 4.49 -25.14
C ARG A 159 20.48 5.67 -24.29
N ALA A 160 19.57 6.29 -23.53
CA ALA A 160 19.91 7.36 -22.60
C ALA A 160 20.65 6.84 -21.35
N HIS A 161 20.50 5.55 -21.03
CA HIS A 161 21.07 4.90 -19.84
C HIS A 161 21.95 3.69 -20.18
N PRO A 162 23.03 3.86 -20.98
CA PRO A 162 23.86 2.74 -21.44
C PRO A 162 24.57 2.01 -20.28
N ASP A 163 24.84 2.72 -19.19
CA ASP A 163 25.52 2.19 -18.00
C ASP A 163 24.55 1.58 -16.98
N PHE A 164 23.23 1.70 -17.19
CA PHE A 164 22.28 1.13 -16.25
C PHE A 164 22.32 -0.40 -16.27
N ARG A 165 22.33 -0.98 -15.07
CA ARG A 165 22.29 -2.42 -14.82
C ARG A 165 21.25 -2.68 -13.75
N ALA A 166 20.10 -3.23 -14.14
CA ALA A 166 19.00 -3.52 -13.22
C ALA A 166 19.43 -4.48 -12.10
N GLU A 167 20.25 -5.47 -12.43
CA GLU A 167 20.78 -6.42 -11.45
C GLU A 167 21.69 -5.76 -10.41
N GLU A 168 22.56 -4.84 -10.81
CA GLU A 168 23.41 -4.11 -9.86
C GLU A 168 22.57 -3.27 -8.89
N LEU A 169 21.57 -2.55 -9.41
CA LEU A 169 20.67 -1.76 -8.57
C LEU A 169 19.91 -2.64 -7.57
N ILE A 170 19.37 -3.77 -8.01
CA ILE A 170 18.60 -4.67 -7.13
C ILE A 170 19.51 -5.35 -6.11
N ASN A 171 20.73 -5.73 -6.50
CA ASN A 171 21.75 -6.19 -5.57
C ASN A 171 22.04 -5.13 -4.50
N ASN A 172 22.16 -3.85 -4.86
CA ASN A 172 22.32 -2.78 -3.87
C ASN A 172 21.08 -2.61 -2.96
N ILE A 173 19.88 -2.93 -3.43
CA ILE A 173 18.66 -2.96 -2.59
C ILE A 173 18.71 -4.15 -1.63
N ILE A 174 19.25 -5.30 -2.04
CA ILE A 174 19.43 -6.47 -1.18
C ILE A 174 20.47 -6.16 -0.09
N ASP A 175 21.64 -5.65 -0.49
CA ASP A 175 22.73 -5.21 0.40
C ASP A 175 22.24 -4.16 1.43
N TRP A 176 21.19 -3.39 1.12
CA TRP A 176 20.58 -2.45 2.08
C TRP A 176 19.86 -3.15 3.23
N VAL A 177 19.24 -4.29 2.95
CA VAL A 177 18.29 -4.98 3.84
C VAL A 177 18.94 -6.14 4.57
N ASP A 178 19.87 -6.84 3.93
CA ASP A 178 20.52 -8.00 4.52
C ASP A 178 21.40 -7.62 5.73
N ALA A 179 21.82 -8.63 6.48
CA ALA A 179 22.55 -8.43 7.72
C ALA A 179 24.07 -8.46 7.54
N ASP A 180 24.55 -8.84 6.37
CA ASP A 180 25.98 -9.01 6.15
C ASP A 180 26.62 -7.68 5.71
N LYS A 181 27.81 -7.68 5.15
CA LYS A 181 28.54 -6.44 4.76
C LYS A 181 29.22 -6.60 3.41
N GLN A 182 28.95 -7.72 2.74
CA GLN A 182 29.60 -8.14 1.53
C GLN A 182 28.66 -7.82 0.38
N SER A 183 29.09 -6.88 -0.46
CA SER A 183 28.25 -6.49 -1.56
C SER A 183 28.09 -7.65 -2.54
N LEU A 184 26.85 -7.89 -2.95
CA LEU A 184 26.53 -8.80 -4.05
C LEU A 184 27.14 -8.36 -5.39
N ASN A 185 27.50 -7.06 -5.52
CA ASN A 185 28.19 -6.50 -6.68
C ASN A 185 29.72 -6.51 -6.56
N ASN A 186 30.25 -7.21 -5.56
CA ASN A 186 31.66 -7.32 -5.16
C ASN A 186 32.16 -6.18 -4.25
N GLY A 187 32.91 -6.57 -3.22
CA GLY A 187 33.57 -5.65 -2.30
C GLY A 187 32.78 -5.43 -1.02
N ASP A 188 33.06 -4.32 -0.35
CA ASP A 188 32.40 -3.92 0.90
C ASP A 188 31.32 -2.89 0.56
N GLU A 189 30.08 -3.14 0.98
CA GLU A 189 28.91 -2.32 0.64
C GLU A 189 29.07 -0.86 1.08
N ARG A 190 29.81 -0.63 2.18
CA ARG A 190 30.05 0.71 2.73
C ARG A 190 30.85 1.58 1.76
N GLN A 191 31.55 0.98 0.79
CA GLN A 191 32.31 1.71 -0.20
C GLN A 191 31.43 2.61 -1.06
N PHE A 192 30.18 2.22 -1.31
CA PHE A 192 29.23 3.00 -2.08
C PHE A 192 28.70 4.24 -1.35
N TYR A 193 28.89 4.32 -0.03
CA TYR A 193 28.35 5.40 0.82
C TYR A 193 29.44 6.30 1.44
N LYS A 194 30.71 6.14 1.05
CA LYS A 194 31.85 6.91 1.61
C LYS A 194 31.70 8.43 1.51
N ASN A 195 30.95 8.91 0.53
CA ASN A 195 30.77 10.34 0.26
C ASN A 195 29.56 10.95 1.00
N VAL A 196 28.80 10.14 1.75
CA VAL A 196 27.71 10.63 2.61
C VAL A 196 28.34 11.23 3.87
N PRO A 197 28.29 12.56 4.06
CA PRO A 197 28.93 13.21 5.20
C PRO A 197 28.34 12.72 6.53
N ASP A 198 29.19 12.58 7.56
CA ASP A 198 28.85 12.26 8.96
C ASP A 198 28.18 10.91 9.29
N GLU A 199 27.69 10.13 8.31
CA GLU A 199 26.94 8.89 8.58
C GLU A 199 27.44 7.64 7.80
N ALA A 200 28.51 7.75 7.01
CA ALA A 200 29.04 6.65 6.19
C ALA A 200 29.39 5.36 6.98
N SER A 201 29.59 5.44 8.31
CA SER A 201 29.81 4.27 9.17
C SER A 201 28.54 3.47 9.47
N THR A 202 27.36 3.98 9.11
CA THR A 202 26.03 3.40 9.41
C THR A 202 25.26 3.03 8.15
N PHE A 203 25.86 3.21 6.96
CA PHE A 203 25.28 2.83 5.67
C PHE A 203 26.07 1.69 4.99
N PRO A 204 25.38 0.71 4.37
CA PRO A 204 23.94 0.51 4.48
C PRO A 204 23.53 0.17 5.93
N PRO A 205 22.25 0.39 6.30
CA PRO A 205 21.79 0.19 7.66
C PRO A 205 21.58 -1.29 8.02
N ASN A 206 21.69 -2.19 7.04
CA ASN A 206 21.67 -3.65 7.14
C ASN A 206 20.46 -4.15 7.92
N ARG A 207 19.31 -3.60 7.54
CA ARG A 207 17.99 -3.85 8.15
C ARG A 207 16.87 -3.60 7.14
N ALA A 208 15.72 -4.19 7.41
CA ALA A 208 14.46 -3.85 6.74
C ALA A 208 14.22 -2.33 6.62
N PHE A 209 13.77 -1.93 5.44
CA PHE A 209 13.22 -0.61 5.16
C PHE A 209 12.06 -0.34 6.12
N ARG A 210 12.08 0.83 6.77
CA ARG A 210 10.97 1.29 7.63
C ARG A 210 10.00 2.17 6.85
N THR A 211 10.50 2.84 5.82
CA THR A 211 9.77 3.78 4.98
C THR A 211 10.18 3.56 3.52
N LEU A 212 9.24 3.76 2.60
CA LEU A 212 9.54 3.65 1.17
C LEU A 212 10.58 4.69 0.67
N PRO A 213 10.58 5.96 1.15
CA PRO A 213 11.59 6.94 0.72
C PRO A 213 13.05 6.56 1.04
N GLU A 214 13.30 5.66 2.00
CA GLU A 214 14.65 5.11 2.22
C GLU A 214 15.23 4.47 0.95
N LEU A 215 14.38 3.99 0.03
CA LEU A 215 14.81 3.45 -1.27
C LEU A 215 15.60 4.47 -2.10
N ARG A 216 15.33 5.79 -1.96
CA ARG A 216 16.10 6.86 -2.63
C ARG A 216 17.55 6.95 -2.15
N MET A 217 17.84 6.42 -0.96
CA MET A 217 19.19 6.43 -0.39
C MET A 217 20.03 5.23 -0.85
N VAL A 218 19.45 4.26 -1.56
CA VAL A 218 20.20 3.10 -2.07
C VAL A 218 21.20 3.55 -3.14
N ALA A 219 22.43 3.02 -3.07
CA ALA A 219 23.48 3.29 -4.03
C ALA A 219 23.02 3.00 -5.48
N GLY A 220 23.24 3.97 -6.36
CA GLY A 220 22.83 3.88 -7.77
C GLY A 220 21.35 4.18 -8.03
N MET A 221 20.54 4.42 -6.99
CA MET A 221 19.15 4.87 -7.16
C MET A 221 19.11 6.31 -7.66
N LYS A 222 18.42 6.53 -8.79
CA LYS A 222 18.10 7.84 -9.33
C LYS A 222 16.60 8.11 -9.18
N ASP A 223 16.21 9.38 -9.25
CA ASP A 223 14.79 9.78 -9.16
C ASP A 223 13.91 9.03 -10.17
N GLU A 224 14.38 8.88 -11.42
CA GLU A 224 13.64 8.15 -12.46
C GLU A 224 13.45 6.65 -12.17
N TYR A 225 14.42 6.00 -11.50
CA TYR A 225 14.32 4.58 -11.12
C TYR A 225 13.38 4.44 -9.92
N TYR A 226 13.47 5.37 -8.97
CA TYR A 226 12.56 5.42 -7.84
C TYR A 226 11.11 5.64 -8.31
N ASP A 227 10.87 6.60 -9.21
CA ASP A 227 9.54 6.92 -9.72
C ASP A 227 8.93 5.74 -10.51
N LEU A 228 9.78 4.88 -11.11
CA LEU A 228 9.36 3.61 -11.70
C LEU A 228 8.96 2.57 -10.63
N LEU A 229 9.68 2.48 -9.52
CA LEU A 229 9.42 1.48 -8.48
C LEU A 229 8.28 1.88 -7.53
N GLU A 230 8.23 3.15 -7.11
CA GLU A 230 7.31 3.69 -6.10
C GLU A 230 5.84 3.22 -6.24
N PRO A 231 5.20 3.25 -7.41
CA PRO A 231 3.80 2.82 -7.53
C PRO A 231 3.60 1.30 -7.44
N ARG A 232 4.68 0.50 -7.53
CA ARG A 232 4.67 -0.97 -7.61
C ARG A 232 5.14 -1.65 -6.32
N VAL A 233 5.88 -0.94 -5.49
CA VAL A 233 6.52 -1.51 -4.30
C VAL A 233 6.00 -0.92 -2.98
N THR A 234 6.23 -1.64 -1.89
CA THR A 234 5.90 -1.24 -0.52
C THR A 234 6.92 -1.82 0.48
N VAL A 235 6.86 -1.36 1.72
CA VAL A 235 7.58 -1.94 2.88
C VAL A 235 6.62 -2.65 3.85
N PHE A 236 5.33 -2.71 3.50
CA PHE A 236 4.23 -3.23 4.34
C PHE A 236 3.39 -4.29 3.60
N GLY A 237 4.02 -5.08 2.73
CA GLY A 237 3.33 -6.02 1.85
C GLY A 237 2.89 -7.31 2.56
N ALA A 238 2.17 -8.16 1.83
CA ALA A 238 1.62 -9.42 2.33
C ALA A 238 2.34 -10.66 1.76
N LYS A 239 3.54 -10.48 1.20
CA LYS A 239 4.37 -11.51 0.53
C LYS A 239 3.77 -12.17 -0.71
N ALA A 240 2.60 -11.71 -1.14
CA ALA A 240 1.88 -12.25 -2.28
C ALA A 240 0.99 -11.14 -2.86
N ILE A 241 0.90 -11.08 -4.18
CA ILE A 241 0.12 -10.08 -4.90
C ILE A 241 -1.34 -10.55 -4.98
N ASN A 242 -2.28 -9.64 -4.75
CA ASN A 242 -3.70 -9.91 -4.92
C ASN A 242 -4.22 -9.33 -6.25
N PRO A 243 -4.47 -10.14 -7.30
CA PRO A 243 -4.94 -9.62 -8.59
C PRO A 243 -6.30 -8.92 -8.53
N ASN A 244 -7.13 -9.26 -7.55
CA ASN A 244 -8.45 -8.67 -7.35
C ASN A 244 -8.41 -7.22 -6.85
N SER A 245 -7.26 -6.73 -6.41
CA SER A 245 -7.08 -5.39 -5.86
C SER A 245 -5.82 -4.68 -6.37
N ALA A 246 -4.89 -5.41 -6.98
CA ALA A 246 -3.66 -4.87 -7.55
C ALA A 246 -3.93 -3.73 -8.53
N SER A 247 -3.05 -2.73 -8.50
CA SER A 247 -3.06 -1.62 -9.44
C SER A 247 -2.73 -2.11 -10.85
N LYS A 248 -3.05 -1.26 -11.83
CA LYS A 248 -2.71 -1.53 -13.22
C LYS A 248 -1.21 -1.79 -13.40
N ASP A 249 -0.39 -0.96 -12.77
CA ASP A 249 1.07 -1.05 -12.86
C ASP A 249 1.64 -2.33 -12.24
N VAL A 250 1.06 -2.79 -11.12
CA VAL A 250 1.44 -4.07 -10.51
C VAL A 250 1.01 -5.23 -11.39
N LEU A 251 -0.21 -5.22 -11.93
CA LEU A 251 -0.69 -6.30 -12.82
C LEU A 251 0.19 -6.42 -14.07
N LYS A 252 0.59 -5.30 -14.68
CA LYS A 252 1.53 -5.28 -15.81
C LYS A 252 2.91 -5.82 -15.43
N SER A 253 3.38 -5.52 -14.21
CA SER A 253 4.69 -6.00 -13.74
C SER A 253 4.80 -7.51 -13.60
N LEU A 254 3.66 -8.23 -13.57
CA LEU A 254 3.66 -9.69 -13.46
C LEU A 254 4.30 -10.35 -14.68
N ASP A 255 4.05 -9.85 -15.89
CA ASP A 255 4.64 -10.38 -17.12
C ASP A 255 4.67 -9.36 -18.27
N SER A 256 5.75 -9.35 -19.08
CA SER A 256 5.89 -8.38 -20.19
C SER A 256 4.81 -8.55 -21.26
N SER A 257 4.25 -9.76 -21.37
CA SER A 257 3.12 -10.04 -22.23
C SER A 257 1.78 -9.49 -21.75
N ILE A 258 1.68 -9.05 -20.49
CA ILE A 258 0.46 -8.48 -19.92
C ILE A 258 0.35 -7.01 -20.33
N THR A 259 -0.29 -6.79 -21.46
CA THR A 259 -0.50 -5.46 -22.05
C THR A 259 -1.58 -4.67 -21.31
N ASP A 260 -1.67 -3.37 -21.62
CA ASP A 260 -2.71 -2.49 -21.08
C ASP A 260 -4.13 -2.99 -21.39
N GLU A 261 -4.33 -3.62 -22.55
CA GLU A 261 -5.60 -4.20 -22.99
C GLU A 261 -5.96 -5.42 -22.14
N ILE A 262 -5.00 -6.30 -21.86
CA ILE A 262 -5.21 -7.46 -21.00
C ILE A 262 -5.55 -7.01 -19.58
N VAL A 263 -4.84 -6.01 -19.05
CA VAL A 263 -5.14 -5.47 -17.72
C VAL A 263 -6.52 -4.81 -17.68
N ALA A 264 -6.92 -4.11 -18.75
CA ALA A 264 -8.27 -3.56 -18.83
C ALA A 264 -9.34 -4.67 -18.77
N GLU A 265 -9.11 -5.81 -19.43
CA GLU A 265 -10.01 -6.98 -19.36
C GLU A 265 -10.02 -7.63 -17.97
N VAL A 266 -8.87 -7.69 -17.28
CA VAL A 266 -8.78 -8.17 -15.89
C VAL A 266 -9.57 -7.26 -14.94
N ILE A 267 -9.40 -5.93 -15.08
CA ILE A 267 -10.12 -4.93 -14.28
C ILE A 267 -11.62 -5.01 -14.56
N LYS A 268 -12.01 -5.07 -15.83
CA LYS A 268 -13.41 -5.20 -16.24
C LYS A 268 -14.05 -6.46 -15.65
N ARG A 269 -13.35 -7.59 -15.68
CA ARG A 269 -13.85 -8.84 -15.10
C ARG A 269 -14.08 -8.73 -13.59
N ARG A 270 -13.15 -8.16 -12.83
CA ARG A 270 -13.31 -8.03 -11.37
C ARG A 270 -14.34 -6.99 -10.95
N ASP A 271 -14.57 -5.96 -11.78
CA ASP A 271 -15.53 -4.89 -11.50
C ASP A 271 -16.97 -5.25 -11.93
N ASP A 272 -17.14 -6.25 -12.80
CA ASP A 272 -18.44 -6.71 -13.29
C ASP A 272 -18.70 -8.19 -12.91
N MET A 273 -19.70 -8.39 -12.05
CA MET A 273 -20.12 -9.72 -11.61
C MET A 273 -20.68 -10.57 -12.76
N GLN A 274 -21.16 -9.96 -13.85
CA GLN A 274 -21.60 -10.65 -15.07
C GLN A 274 -20.41 -11.03 -15.97
N ALA A 275 -19.28 -10.34 -15.86
CA ALA A 275 -18.05 -10.65 -16.59
C ALA A 275 -17.19 -11.73 -15.91
N GLY A 276 -17.71 -12.35 -14.84
CA GLY A 276 -17.05 -13.44 -14.10
C GLY A 276 -16.54 -13.05 -12.71
N GLY A 277 -16.65 -11.78 -12.32
CA GLY A 277 -16.32 -11.29 -10.98
C GLY A 277 -14.88 -11.54 -10.54
N PHE A 278 -14.70 -11.62 -9.22
CA PHE A 278 -13.39 -11.82 -8.59
C PHE A 278 -12.81 -13.21 -8.87
N PHE A 279 -11.51 -13.27 -9.08
CA PHE A 279 -10.76 -14.51 -9.19
C PHE A 279 -10.72 -15.23 -7.84
N SER A 280 -10.92 -16.53 -7.84
CA SER A 280 -10.92 -17.35 -6.62
C SER A 280 -9.58 -18.04 -6.36
N ASN A 281 -8.75 -18.21 -7.39
CA ASN A 281 -7.45 -18.88 -7.29
C ASN A 281 -6.50 -18.49 -8.43
N ALA A 282 -5.22 -18.89 -8.30
CA ALA A 282 -4.17 -18.53 -9.23
C ALA A 282 -4.38 -19.12 -10.64
N ASN A 283 -4.85 -20.37 -10.73
CA ASN A 283 -5.07 -21.03 -12.02
C ASN A 283 -6.11 -20.28 -12.85
N GLU A 284 -7.23 -19.91 -12.22
CA GLU A 284 -8.29 -19.14 -12.86
C GLU A 284 -7.81 -17.77 -13.37
N PHE A 285 -6.95 -17.09 -12.60
CA PHE A 285 -6.35 -15.83 -13.01
C PHE A 285 -5.43 -16.00 -14.22
N TRP A 286 -4.50 -16.95 -14.16
CA TRP A 286 -3.54 -17.18 -15.24
C TRP A 286 -4.20 -17.70 -16.52
N GLU A 287 -5.18 -18.59 -16.41
CA GLU A 287 -5.98 -19.06 -17.55
C GLU A 287 -6.70 -17.89 -18.22
N PHE A 288 -7.28 -16.98 -17.44
CA PHE A 288 -7.93 -15.79 -17.98
C PHE A 288 -6.92 -14.88 -18.71
N VAL A 289 -5.80 -14.54 -18.07
CA VAL A 289 -4.74 -13.72 -18.68
C VAL A 289 -4.25 -14.34 -20.00
N ASN A 290 -4.03 -15.65 -20.01
CA ASN A 290 -3.58 -16.37 -21.20
C ASN A 290 -4.65 -16.43 -22.30
N SER A 291 -5.93 -16.57 -21.92
CA SER A 291 -7.06 -16.52 -22.87
C SER A 291 -7.19 -15.17 -23.57
N LYS A 292 -6.70 -14.09 -22.94
CA LYS A 292 -6.69 -12.72 -23.47
C LYS A 292 -5.42 -12.37 -24.24
N GLY A 293 -4.47 -13.31 -24.35
CA GLY A 293 -3.27 -13.15 -25.17
C GLY A 293 -1.96 -13.00 -24.40
N GLY A 294 -1.96 -13.04 -23.06
CA GLY A 294 -0.74 -12.93 -22.26
C GLY A 294 0.28 -14.04 -22.57
N ARG A 295 -0.13 -15.31 -22.72
CA ARG A 295 0.85 -16.40 -22.97
C ARG A 295 1.99 -16.42 -21.93
N VAL A 296 1.67 -16.18 -20.67
CA VAL A 296 2.60 -16.21 -19.54
C VAL A 296 3.11 -17.64 -19.36
N ALA A 297 4.42 -17.82 -19.29
CA ALA A 297 5.05 -19.14 -19.17
C ALA A 297 4.73 -19.80 -17.81
N ALA A 298 4.66 -21.13 -17.78
CA ALA A 298 4.19 -21.89 -16.60
C ALA A 298 5.12 -21.77 -15.39
N ASP A 299 6.43 -21.60 -15.62
CA ASP A 299 7.43 -21.28 -14.61
C ASP A 299 7.17 -19.91 -13.97
N VAL A 300 6.89 -18.88 -14.78
CA VAL A 300 6.53 -17.55 -14.27
C VAL A 300 5.25 -17.59 -13.44
N GLN A 301 4.24 -18.36 -13.89
CA GLN A 301 2.99 -18.52 -13.14
C GLN A 301 3.22 -19.17 -11.76
N LYS A 302 4.13 -20.15 -11.68
CA LYS A 302 4.50 -20.83 -10.45
C LYS A 302 5.33 -19.95 -9.52
N ASP A 303 6.27 -19.21 -10.09
CA ASP A 303 7.19 -18.33 -9.36
C ASP A 303 6.50 -17.03 -8.90
N THR A 304 5.25 -16.77 -9.29
CA THR A 304 4.51 -15.56 -8.90
C THR A 304 3.52 -15.88 -7.78
N PRO A 305 3.83 -15.55 -6.50
CA PRO A 305 2.95 -15.83 -5.38
C PRO A 305 1.72 -14.92 -5.43
N LEU A 306 0.56 -15.52 -5.71
CA LEU A 306 -0.73 -14.83 -5.70
C LEU A 306 -1.52 -15.15 -4.43
N ILE A 307 -2.34 -14.20 -4.00
CA ILE A 307 -3.30 -14.36 -2.90
C ILE A 307 -4.68 -13.88 -3.33
N PHE A 308 -5.72 -14.57 -2.86
CA PHE A 308 -7.13 -14.26 -3.17
C PHE A 308 -7.95 -14.11 -1.88
N ASP A 309 -7.27 -14.10 -0.74
CA ASP A 309 -7.86 -13.91 0.57
C ASP A 309 -8.26 -12.43 0.79
N ALA A 310 -8.94 -12.24 1.91
CA ALA A 310 -9.20 -10.96 2.54
C ALA A 310 -8.01 -9.99 2.51
N VAL A 311 -8.27 -8.72 2.17
CA VAL A 311 -7.27 -7.65 2.31
C VAL A 311 -7.02 -7.38 3.79
N THR A 312 -5.75 -7.47 4.21
CA THR A 312 -5.33 -7.23 5.60
C THR A 312 -4.59 -5.90 5.79
N ASN A 313 -4.00 -5.38 4.71
CA ASN A 313 -3.09 -4.24 4.71
C ASN A 313 -3.70 -3.15 3.84
N PHE A 314 -3.87 -1.96 4.42
CA PHE A 314 -4.52 -0.84 3.73
C PHE A 314 -3.62 0.38 3.76
N SER A 315 -3.59 1.11 2.66
CA SER A 315 -3.04 2.46 2.57
C SER A 315 -4.22 3.44 2.47
N ILE A 316 -4.18 4.51 3.25
CA ILE A 316 -5.18 5.57 3.25
C ILE A 316 -4.48 6.83 2.77
N ARG A 317 -4.98 7.41 1.68
CA ARG A 317 -4.61 8.74 1.22
C ARG A 317 -5.78 9.68 1.46
N SER A 318 -5.58 10.67 2.31
CA SER A 318 -6.59 11.68 2.62
C SER A 318 -6.07 13.08 2.32
N VAL A 319 -6.73 13.80 1.44
CA VAL A 319 -6.39 15.17 1.04
C VAL A 319 -7.45 16.10 1.59
N GLY A 320 -7.06 17.01 2.48
CA GLY A 320 -7.92 18.07 3.02
C GLY A 320 -7.59 19.41 2.38
N GLU A 321 -8.63 20.20 2.12
CA GLU A 321 -8.51 21.52 1.52
C GLU A 321 -9.37 22.54 2.27
N TYR A 322 -8.79 23.73 2.45
CA TYR A 322 -9.52 24.88 2.97
C TYR A 322 -8.91 26.19 2.46
N HIS A 323 -9.67 26.98 1.72
CA HIS A 323 -9.25 28.29 1.19
C HIS A 323 -7.87 28.25 0.49
N GLY A 324 -7.67 27.28 -0.40
CA GLY A 324 -6.42 27.07 -1.14
C GLY A 324 -5.27 26.45 -0.36
N ALA A 325 -5.40 26.28 0.97
CA ALA A 325 -4.47 25.46 1.73
C ALA A 325 -4.82 23.98 1.56
N ILE A 326 -3.84 23.18 1.14
CA ILE A 326 -3.97 21.74 0.91
C ILE A 326 -3.06 21.02 1.90
N ARG A 327 -3.57 19.94 2.50
CA ARG A 327 -2.80 19.01 3.33
C ARG A 327 -3.12 17.58 2.95
N GLU A 328 -2.08 16.76 2.83
CA GLU A 328 -2.24 15.35 2.50
C GLU A 328 -1.70 14.49 3.65
N ILE A 329 -2.47 13.47 4.03
CA ILE A 329 -2.07 12.47 5.01
C ILE A 329 -2.08 11.11 4.33
N ASN A 330 -0.94 10.43 4.40
CA ASN A 330 -0.77 9.05 3.97
C ASN A 330 -0.57 8.17 5.21
N ALA A 331 -1.49 7.23 5.44
CA ALA A 331 -1.45 6.33 6.58
C ALA A 331 -1.50 4.87 6.13
N VAL A 332 -0.64 4.01 6.68
CA VAL A 332 -0.71 2.56 6.45
C VAL A 332 -1.26 1.88 7.68
N VAL A 333 -2.28 1.05 7.45
CA VAL A 333 -2.99 0.27 8.45
C VAL A 333 -2.65 -1.20 8.23
N PHE A 334 -2.07 -1.83 9.24
CA PHE A 334 -1.61 -3.21 9.14
C PHE A 334 -2.18 -4.06 10.28
N ASP A 335 -2.84 -5.15 9.92
CA ASP A 335 -3.36 -6.11 10.88
C ASP A 335 -2.36 -7.24 11.13
N ILE A 336 -1.40 -6.99 12.03
CA ILE A 336 -0.33 -7.95 12.34
C ILE A 336 -0.92 -9.32 12.73
N SER A 337 -2.01 -9.34 13.50
CA SER A 337 -2.67 -10.59 13.92
C SER A 337 -3.24 -11.39 12.76
N SER A 338 -3.95 -10.73 11.84
CA SER A 338 -4.58 -11.39 10.71
C SER A 338 -3.56 -11.77 9.65
N ALA A 339 -2.58 -10.90 9.37
CA ALA A 339 -1.48 -11.17 8.45
C ALA A 339 -0.62 -12.36 8.93
N ALA A 340 -0.27 -12.42 10.22
CA ALA A 340 0.48 -13.55 10.79
C ALA A 340 -0.29 -14.87 10.68
N ALA A 341 -1.61 -14.86 10.82
CA ALA A 341 -2.44 -16.05 10.67
C ALA A 341 -2.47 -16.55 9.21
N VAL A 342 -2.57 -15.65 8.23
CA VAL A 342 -2.52 -15.97 6.79
C VAL A 342 -1.15 -16.50 6.39
N VAL A 343 -0.07 -15.81 6.78
CA VAL A 343 1.31 -16.25 6.53
C VAL A 343 1.57 -17.60 7.20
N GLY A 344 1.14 -17.79 8.44
CA GLY A 344 1.28 -19.07 9.15
C GLY A 344 0.58 -20.24 8.46
N LYS A 345 -0.60 -20.03 7.86
CA LYS A 345 -1.26 -21.05 7.03
C LYS A 345 -0.44 -21.38 5.78
N LYS A 346 0.11 -20.37 5.10
CA LYS A 346 0.91 -20.56 3.89
C LYS A 346 2.24 -21.25 4.16
N VAL A 347 2.95 -20.87 5.23
CA VAL A 347 4.20 -21.54 5.63
C VAL A 347 3.95 -23.02 5.96
N LYS A 348 2.84 -23.33 6.64
CA LYS A 348 2.44 -24.72 6.90
C LYS A 348 2.07 -25.49 5.63
N ALA A 349 1.36 -24.85 4.69
CA ALA A 349 1.03 -25.47 3.41
C ALA A 349 2.28 -25.73 2.55
N ALA A 350 3.22 -24.79 2.50
CA ALA A 350 4.51 -24.94 1.82
C ALA A 350 5.37 -26.04 2.48
N ALA A 351 5.38 -26.12 3.81
CA ALA A 351 6.09 -27.17 4.56
C ALA A 351 5.45 -28.57 4.36
N ALA A 352 4.13 -28.64 4.15
CA ALA A 352 3.45 -29.90 3.82
C ALA A 352 3.71 -30.33 2.37
N ALA A 353 3.81 -29.39 1.44
CA ALA A 353 4.12 -29.66 0.02
C ALA A 353 5.57 -30.10 -0.20
N SER A 354 6.51 -29.68 0.66
CA SER A 354 7.93 -30.06 0.58
C SER A 354 8.27 -31.40 1.23
N ASN A 355 7.30 -32.09 1.84
CA ASN A 355 7.53 -33.38 2.51
C ASN A 355 6.44 -34.42 2.16
N PRO A 356 6.49 -35.08 0.99
CA PRO A 356 5.49 -36.09 0.59
C PRO A 356 5.66 -37.46 1.27
N GLY A 357 6.60 -37.60 2.23
CA GLY A 357 7.08 -38.89 2.72
C GLY A 357 7.28 -39.00 4.23
N GLY A 358 6.50 -38.27 5.04
CA GLY A 358 6.47 -38.47 6.49
C GLY A 358 5.55 -39.64 6.86
N SER A 359 6.14 -40.81 7.09
CA SER A 359 5.46 -42.04 7.50
C SER A 359 4.47 -41.83 8.64
N ALA A 360 3.23 -42.32 8.43
CA ALA A 360 2.25 -42.51 9.48
C ALA A 360 2.86 -43.39 10.58
N THR A 361 3.06 -42.82 11.76
CA THR A 361 3.43 -43.60 12.95
C THR A 361 2.17 -44.29 13.48
N PRO A 362 2.20 -45.60 13.79
CA PRO A 362 1.01 -46.36 14.09
C PRO A 362 0.41 -45.96 15.44
N THR A 363 -0.92 -45.91 15.47
CA THR A 363 -1.76 -45.79 16.65
C THR A 363 -1.46 -46.92 17.65
N PRO A 364 -1.20 -46.66 18.94
CA PRO A 364 -1.26 -47.70 19.96
C PRO A 364 -2.72 -47.94 20.38
N THR A 365 -3.11 -49.22 20.33
CA THR A 365 -4.38 -49.83 20.74
C THR A 365 -4.77 -49.47 22.19
N PRO A 366 -6.07 -49.35 22.53
CA PRO A 366 -6.51 -48.73 23.79
C PRO A 366 -6.54 -49.72 24.96
N GLN A 367 -6.22 -49.21 26.16
CA GLN A 367 -6.41 -49.91 27.44
C GLN A 367 -7.58 -49.27 28.22
N PRO A 368 -8.48 -50.07 28.86
CA PRO A 368 -9.78 -49.56 29.34
C PRO A 368 -9.80 -49.11 30.82
N GLY A 369 -10.60 -48.07 31.10
CA GLY A 369 -10.99 -47.57 32.44
C GLY A 369 -10.27 -46.27 32.84
N VAL A 370 -10.88 -45.21 33.38
CA VAL A 370 -12.17 -45.02 34.06
C VAL A 370 -12.53 -43.52 33.98
N GLY A 371 -13.78 -43.19 33.62
CA GLY A 371 -14.57 -42.02 34.04
C GLY A 371 -14.06 -40.58 33.82
N ALA A 372 -14.70 -39.83 32.90
CA ALA A 372 -15.43 -38.56 33.19
C ALA A 372 -15.78 -37.80 31.89
N GLY A 373 -17.09 -37.57 31.67
CA GLY A 373 -17.72 -36.42 30.99
C GLY A 373 -17.40 -36.12 29.51
N PRO A 374 -18.40 -36.01 28.61
CA PRO A 374 -18.16 -35.60 27.23
C PRO A 374 -17.89 -34.10 27.15
N SER A 375 -16.64 -33.70 26.86
CA SER A 375 -16.33 -32.37 26.37
C SER A 375 -16.39 -32.37 24.83
N THR A 376 -17.54 -32.00 24.28
CA THR A 376 -17.66 -31.63 22.87
C THR A 376 -17.00 -30.26 22.67
N GLY A 377 -15.68 -30.26 22.50
CA GLY A 377 -14.91 -29.09 22.10
C GLY A 377 -14.86 -28.95 20.58
N THR A 378 -15.93 -28.44 19.98
CA THR A 378 -15.85 -27.89 18.62
C THR A 378 -14.94 -26.67 18.68
N ALA A 379 -13.71 -26.79 18.18
CA ALA A 379 -12.76 -25.69 18.07
C ALA A 379 -13.24 -24.69 17.01
N ASN A 380 -14.23 -23.87 17.38
CA ASN A 380 -14.59 -22.67 16.66
C ASN A 380 -13.47 -21.66 16.90
N SER A 381 -12.64 -21.39 15.89
CA SER A 381 -11.61 -20.35 15.92
C SER A 381 -12.26 -18.96 15.91
N ASN A 382 -12.89 -18.61 17.02
CA ASN A 382 -13.54 -17.33 17.21
C ASN A 382 -12.52 -16.34 17.78
N GLN A 383 -11.56 -15.89 16.96
CA GLN A 383 -10.68 -14.80 17.35
C GLN A 383 -11.52 -13.53 17.50
N THR A 384 -11.64 -13.03 18.72
CA THR A 384 -12.34 -11.79 19.08
C THR A 384 -11.73 -10.62 18.27
N PRO A 385 -12.52 -9.72 17.68
CA PRO A 385 -11.97 -8.54 17.01
C PRO A 385 -11.07 -7.78 17.99
N SER A 386 -9.91 -7.30 17.55
CA SER A 386 -9.09 -6.44 18.38
C SER A 386 -9.95 -5.27 18.88
N LYS A 387 -9.97 -5.05 20.20
CA LYS A 387 -10.69 -3.93 20.80
C LYS A 387 -9.95 -2.64 20.41
N GLY A 388 -10.45 -1.91 19.43
CA GLY A 388 -9.89 -0.61 19.03
C GLY A 388 -10.16 -0.25 17.57
N PRO A 389 -9.72 0.94 17.12
CA PRO A 389 -9.55 1.21 15.69
C PRO A 389 -8.44 0.32 15.10
N PRO A 390 -8.43 0.08 13.77
CA PRO A 390 -7.31 -0.57 13.11
C PRO A 390 -5.98 0.13 13.44
N ARG A 391 -4.91 -0.63 13.66
CA ARG A 391 -3.61 -0.06 14.04
C ARG A 391 -2.93 0.58 12.83
N ILE A 392 -2.61 1.87 12.96
CA ILE A 392 -1.74 2.58 12.03
C ILE A 392 -0.28 2.18 12.35
N VAL A 393 0.46 1.76 11.33
CA VAL A 393 1.89 1.41 11.44
C VAL A 393 2.79 2.45 10.79
N TYR A 394 2.24 3.29 9.91
CA TYR A 394 2.95 4.38 9.27
C TYR A 394 2.03 5.57 9.09
N TRP A 395 2.58 6.76 9.28
CA TRP A 395 1.88 8.03 9.17
C TRP A 395 2.82 9.08 8.59
N TYR A 396 2.39 9.70 7.50
CA TYR A 396 3.13 10.75 6.82
C TYR A 396 2.21 11.89 6.43
N GLU A 397 2.68 13.12 6.65
CA GLU A 397 1.95 14.35 6.41
C GLU A 397 2.71 15.20 5.40
N LYS A 398 2.01 15.78 4.44
CA LYS A 398 2.54 16.66 3.40
C LYS A 398 1.84 18.02 3.39
#